data_AF-A0A7X5FQ68-F1
#
_entry.id   AF-A0A7X5FQ68-F1
#
_cell.length_a   1.000
_cell.length_b   1.000
_cell.length_c   1.000
_cell.angle_alpha   90.00
_cell.angle_beta   90.00
_cell.angle_gamma   90.00
#
_symmetry.space_group_name_H-M   'P 1'
#
loop_
_entity.id
_entity.type
_entity.pdbx_description
1 polymer ?
#
loop_
_entity_poly.entity_id
_entity_poly.type
_entity_poly.pdbx_seq_one_letter_code
_entity_poly.pdbx_strand_id
1 'polypeptide(L)' 'MSFAPKKKTSKHRSRQRTTNWIKLSAKKLWDRVSLNAEGNGLSHFADENGMYKGRQVVAVKKSKQKVTRI' A
#
# COMPACT_ATOMS: atom_id res chain seq x y z
N MET A 1 12.04 17.72 -33.69
CA MET A 1 12.65 16.49 -33.10
C MET A 1 11.57 15.43 -32.98
N SER A 2 11.81 14.21 -33.46
CA SER A 2 10.86 13.09 -33.27
C SER A 2 11.06 12.46 -31.89
N PHE A 3 9.96 12.27 -31.16
CA PHE A 3 9.93 11.59 -29.85
C PHE A 3 10.03 10.06 -29.97
N ALA A 4 10.15 9.54 -31.19
CA ALA A 4 10.24 8.10 -31.41
C ALA A 4 11.60 7.54 -30.92
N PRO A 5 11.60 6.29 -30.42
CA PRO A 5 12.84 5.64 -30.00
C PRO A 5 13.80 5.50 -31.19
N LYS A 6 15.04 5.98 -31.01
CA LYS A 6 16.09 5.97 -32.05
C LYS A 6 16.48 4.56 -32.52
N LYS A 7 16.27 3.53 -31.70
CA LYS A 7 16.65 2.14 -31.98
C LYS A 7 15.60 1.16 -31.47
N LYS A 8 15.44 0.04 -32.18
CA LYS A 8 14.66 -1.10 -31.71
C LYS A 8 15.25 -1.63 -30.40
N THR A 9 14.39 -2.01 -29.46
CA THR A 9 14.81 -2.61 -28.20
C THR A 9 15.29 -4.05 -28.43
N SER A 10 16.41 -4.43 -27.79
CA SER A 10 16.88 -5.81 -27.86
C SER A 10 15.96 -6.77 -27.09
N LYS A 11 15.96 -8.05 -27.49
CA LYS A 11 15.18 -9.10 -26.82
C LYS A 11 15.49 -9.18 -25.33
N HIS A 12 16.77 -9.05 -24.96
CA HIS A 12 17.23 -9.04 -23.58
C HIS A 12 16.62 -7.88 -22.76
N ARG A 13 16.69 -6.64 -23.27
CA ARG A 13 16.11 -5.47 -22.57
C ARG A 13 14.59 -5.57 -22.43
N SER A 14 13.91 -6.07 -23.46
CA SER A 14 12.46 -6.31 -23.41
C SER A 14 12.11 -7.32 -22.31
N ARG A 15 12.83 -8.45 -22.26
CA ARG A 15 12.64 -9.50 -21.25
C ARG A 15 12.88 -8.99 -19.83
N GLN A 16 13.97 -8.25 -19.60
CA GLN A 16 14.25 -7.68 -18.27
C GLN A 16 13.11 -6.75 -17.81
N ARG A 17 12.61 -5.89 -18.71
CA ARG A 17 11.50 -4.99 -18.41
C ARG A 17 10.23 -5.75 -18.04
N THR A 18 9.82 -6.74 -18.83
CA THR A 18 8.59 -7.50 -18.59
C THR A 18 8.68 -8.34 -17.32
N THR A 19 9.82 -9.02 -17.08
CA THR A 19 10.03 -9.79 -15.85
C THR A 19 9.97 -8.91 -14.60
N ASN A 20 10.61 -7.74 -14.62
CA ASN A 20 10.57 -6.81 -13.48
C ASN A 20 9.16 -6.25 -13.25
N TRP A 21 8.43 -5.97 -14.32
CA TRP A 21 7.03 -5.53 -14.21
C TRP A 21 6.13 -6.61 -13.58
N ILE A 22 6.28 -7.88 -13.98
CA ILE A 22 5.55 -9.00 -13.38
C ILE A 22 5.86 -9.11 -11.88
N LYS A 23 7.15 -9.06 -11.50
CA LYS A 23 7.57 -9.10 -10.09
C LYS A 23 6.97 -7.95 -9.28
N LEU A 24 6.96 -6.74 -9.84
CA LEU A 24 6.38 -5.57 -9.18
C LEU A 24 4.86 -5.71 -9.02
N SER A 25 4.16 -6.18 -10.04
CA SER A 25 2.72 -6.42 -9.99
C SER A 25 2.37 -7.49 -8.96
N ALA A 26 3.14 -8.58 -8.90
CA ALA A 26 2.98 -9.61 -7.87
C ALA A 26 3.21 -9.05 -6.46
N LYS A 27 4.27 -8.26 -6.26
CA LYS A 27 4.54 -7.60 -4.98
C LYS A 27 3.39 -6.68 -4.57
N LYS A 28 2.91 -5.82 -5.47
CA LYS A 28 1.78 -4.92 -5.19
C LYS A 28 0.49 -5.67 -4.85
N LEU A 29 0.24 -6.80 -5.50
CA LEU A 29 -0.93 -7.63 -5.20
C LEU A 29 -0.79 -8.29 -3.82
N TRP A 30 0.40 -8.79 -3.50
CA TRP A 30 0.70 -9.32 -2.17
C TRP A 30 0.59 -8.25 -1.08
N ASP A 31 1.14 -7.05 -1.29
CA ASP A 31 1.02 -5.93 -0.35
C ASP A 31 -0.44 -5.48 -0.14
N ARG A 32 -1.32 -5.70 -1.13
CA ARG A 32 -2.76 -5.39 -1.05
C ARG A 32 -3.59 -6.45 -0.33
N VAL A 33 -3.19 -7.71 -0.40
CA VAL A 33 -3.99 -8.84 0.11
C VAL A 33 -3.40 -9.41 1.40
N SER A 34 -2.12 -9.17 1.67
CA SER A 34 -1.47 -9.63 2.90
C SER A 34 -2.16 -9.02 4.12
N LEU A 35 -2.61 -9.91 4.99
CA LEU A 35 -3.14 -9.55 6.31
C LEU A 35 -1.98 -9.17 7.24
N ASN A 36 -2.26 -8.31 8.21
CA ASN A 36 -1.35 -8.04 9.30
C ASN A 36 -1.17 -9.31 10.17
N ALA A 37 -0.13 -9.33 11.00
CA ALA A 37 0.16 -10.48 11.87
C ALA A 37 -1.00 -10.82 12.83
N GLU A 38 -1.85 -9.83 13.13
CA GLU A 38 -2.99 -9.94 14.05
C GLU A 38 -4.28 -10.40 13.35
N GLY A 39 -4.30 -10.50 12.01
CA GLY A 39 -5.48 -10.90 11.22
C GLY A 39 -6.61 -9.85 11.14
N ASN A 40 -6.44 -8.68 11.77
CA ASN A 40 -7.48 -7.67 11.94
C ASN A 40 -7.50 -6.58 10.84
N GLY A 41 -6.61 -6.67 9.84
CA GLY A 41 -6.56 -5.69 8.75
C GLY A 41 -5.46 -5.99 7.72
N LEU A 42 -5.36 -5.16 6.69
CA LEU A 42 -4.30 -5.27 5.69
C LEU A 42 -2.94 -4.83 6.28
N SER A 43 -1.88 -5.55 5.94
CA SER A 43 -0.53 -5.41 6.52
C SER A 43 0.08 -4.00 6.47
N HIS A 44 -0.26 -3.23 5.43
CA HIS A 44 0.26 -1.88 5.19
C HIS A 44 -0.76 -0.76 5.37
N PHE A 45 -1.96 -1.07 5.88
CA PHE A 45 -3.00 -0.08 6.13
C PHE A 45 -3.29 0.04 7.63
N ALA A 46 -3.87 1.17 8.04
CA ALA A 46 -4.44 1.27 9.38
C ALA A 46 -5.62 0.30 9.48
N ASP A 47 -5.76 -0.34 10.64
CA ASP A 47 -6.90 -1.20 10.93
C ASP A 47 -8.20 -0.38 11.04
N GLU A 48 -9.33 -1.06 11.17
CA GLU A 48 -10.65 -0.42 11.31
C GLU A 48 -10.75 0.45 12.58
N ASN A 49 -9.90 0.20 13.58
CA ASN A 49 -9.80 0.97 14.81
C ASN A 49 -8.90 2.22 14.66
N GLY A 50 -8.31 2.44 13.48
CA GLY A 50 -7.42 3.56 13.20
C GLY A 50 -5.99 3.38 13.71
N MET A 51 -5.58 2.17 14.05
CA MET A 51 -4.25 1.79 14.52
C MET A 51 -3.37 1.31 13.37
N TYR A 52 -2.12 1.75 13.35
CA TYR A 52 -1.08 1.26 12.45
C TYR A 52 0.23 1.09 13.21
N LYS A 53 0.81 -0.12 13.18
CA LYS A 53 2.08 -0.43 13.86
C LYS A 53 2.11 0.01 15.33
N GLY A 54 1.04 -0.28 16.07
CA GLY A 54 0.90 0.06 17.49
C GLY A 54 0.70 1.55 17.79
N ARG A 55 0.48 2.39 16.78
CA ARG A 55 0.19 3.82 16.94
C ARG A 55 -1.22 4.14 16.43
N GLN A 56 -1.95 4.96 17.17
CA GLN A 56 -3.23 5.50 16.72
C GLN A 56 -2.97 6.55 15.64
N VAL A 57 -3.31 6.25 14.40
CA VAL A 57 -3.13 7.14 13.23
C VAL A 57 -4.41 7.93 12.95
N VAL A 58 -5.57 7.30 13.06
CA VAL A 58 -6.86 7.98 12.94
C VAL A 58 -7.38 8.23 14.35
N ALA A 59 -7.51 9.50 14.76
CA ALA A 59 -8.10 9.82 16.05
C ALA A 59 -9.56 9.33 16.07
N VAL A 60 -9.85 8.26 16.81
CA VAL A 60 -11.22 7.89 17.15
C VAL A 60 -11.83 9.13 17.82
N LYS A 61 -12.89 9.69 17.22
CA LYS A 61 -13.62 10.82 17.80
C LYS A 61 -14.14 10.37 19.17
N LYS A 62 -13.37 10.58 20.24
CA LYS A 62 -13.89 10.46 21.60
C LYS A 62 -15.04 11.46 21.67
N SER A 63 -16.26 10.95 21.87
CA SER A 63 -17.43 11.79 22.10
C SER A 63 -17.05 12.78 23.21
N LYS A 64 -17.29 14.09 22.97
CA LYS A 64 -17.00 15.13 23.96
C LYS A 64 -17.69 14.71 25.26
N GLN A 65 -16.89 14.39 26.28
CA GLN A 65 -17.39 14.05 27.60
C GLN A 65 -18.17 15.27 28.10
N LYS A 66 -19.51 15.18 28.13
CA LYS A 66 -20.35 16.23 28.69
C LYS A 66 -20.13 16.21 30.19
N VAL A 67 -19.31 17.13 30.70
CA VAL A 67 -19.18 17.36 32.13
C VAL A 67 -20.45 18.08 32.57
N THR A 68 -21.41 17.33 33.12
CA THR A 68 -22.53 17.89 33.87
C THR A 68 -21.97 18.33 35.22
N ARG A 69 -21.93 19.64 35.48
CA ARG A 69 -21.68 20.19 36.81
C ARG A 69 -22.96 19.94 37.63
N ILE A 70 -22.84 19.24 38.76
CA ILE A 70 -23.89 19.12 39.78
C ILE A 70 -24.01 20.46 40.51
#